data_AF-A0A1U7MSS9-F1
#
_entry.id   AF-A0A1U7MSS9-F1
#
_cell.length_a   1.000
_cell.length_b   1.000
_cell.length_c   1.000
_cell.angle_alpha   90.00
_cell.angle_beta   90.00
_cell.angle_gamma   90.00
#
_symmetry.space_group_name_H-M   'P 1'
#
loop_
_entity.id
_entity.type
_entity.pdbx_description
1 polymer ?
#
loop_
_entity_poly.entity_id
_entity_poly.type
_entity_poly.pdbx_seq_one_letter_code
_entity_poly.pdbx_strand_id
1 'polypeptide(L)'
;MSRMGKKKRRPSQGVPVPASAQEVSLSDLQRQAAEALVSTDNAVRSAEEELAFAEAQFGAQRTQQFRGVLEQARASTKEAFSLRQQLDDDQKEPEDVERSMLARILELTGTARRALDEHTQEFATLRSLQDRAPQFLDELAGRLAETRDRLPVADQEIRGLAARHPAQALSTVHEHRQQAGRLLESADGFIGSGRQALERDDRASAVAAARAAEESIGQASVLLDQIARADEELAGSAEELSRRIASITADLQDVSRLAPREPVVAQAADRARRAVEKGQEARSSGDPLRALAELDAAENDLDTLLAPLRDAEAHTSRMRENFTQRVARVGARLRSIDETISTRRGAVSSGARTRISEALRIFDEAQRVAQDPATAMGLLTRAEQLGEQALTEARNDLDSWGGFGGPGTRRGGIDPLSVILGGILLGGGGGGGGHRHSGGWGGGGFSGGGSFGGGGFGGGGGTFSGGRF
;
A
#
# COMPACT_ATOMS: atom_id res chain seq x y z
N MET A 1 -61.55 26.35 27.36
CA MET A 1 -60.08 26.33 27.59
C MET A 1 -59.55 24.97 27.17
N SER A 2 -58.80 24.88 26.07
CA SER A 2 -57.97 23.69 25.78
C SER A 2 -56.76 24.15 24.97
N ARG A 3 -55.58 24.13 25.61
CA ARG A 3 -54.31 24.57 25.03
C ARG A 3 -53.68 23.37 24.30
N MET A 4 -53.71 23.39 22.97
CA MET A 4 -52.96 22.45 22.13
C MET A 4 -51.50 22.92 22.06
N GLY A 5 -50.59 22.16 22.67
CA GLY A 5 -49.17 22.51 22.76
C GLY A 5 -48.45 22.42 21.42
N LYS A 6 -47.71 23.48 21.06
CA LYS A 6 -46.74 23.48 19.96
C LYS A 6 -45.56 22.56 20.32
N LYS A 7 -45.42 21.41 19.63
CA LYS A 7 -44.21 20.58 19.67
C LYS A 7 -43.07 21.32 18.94
N LYS A 8 -42.08 21.82 19.69
CA LYS A 8 -40.79 22.27 19.15
C LYS A 8 -40.05 21.06 18.56
N ARG A 9 -39.74 21.09 17.25
CA ARG A 9 -38.79 20.15 16.62
C ARG A 9 -37.38 20.53 17.09
N ARG A 10 -36.61 19.55 17.55
CA ARG A 10 -35.18 19.69 17.86
C ARG A 10 -34.38 19.65 16.55
N PRO A 11 -33.30 20.44 16.39
CA PRO A 11 -32.45 20.34 15.22
C PRO A 11 -31.68 19.01 15.27
N SER A 12 -31.68 18.28 14.16
CA SER A 12 -30.78 17.15 13.93
C SER A 12 -29.35 17.66 13.89
N GLN A 13 -28.44 17.03 14.64
CA GLN A 13 -27.02 17.33 14.57
C GLN A 13 -26.53 17.06 13.14
N GLY A 14 -25.93 18.07 12.52
CA GLY A 14 -25.49 18.06 11.13
C GLY A 14 -24.41 17.02 10.86
N VAL A 15 -24.48 16.42 9.68
CA VAL A 15 -23.39 15.65 9.07
C VAL A 15 -22.17 16.57 8.93
N PRO A 16 -20.94 16.14 9.26
CA PRO A 16 -19.76 16.98 9.11
C PRO A 16 -19.62 17.46 7.66
N VAL A 17 -19.55 18.78 7.46
CA VAL A 17 -19.32 19.36 6.14
C VAL A 17 -17.90 18.97 5.70
N PRO A 18 -17.72 18.31 4.54
CA PRO A 18 -16.40 17.97 4.03
C PRO A 18 -15.57 19.25 3.82
N ALA A 19 -14.27 19.22 4.14
CA ALA A 19 -13.40 20.40 4.09
C ALA A 19 -13.40 21.11 2.73
N SER A 20 -13.57 20.36 1.63
CA SER A 20 -13.69 20.90 0.27
C SER A 20 -14.92 21.78 0.02
N ALA A 21 -16.00 21.60 0.80
CA ALA A 21 -17.21 22.42 0.70
C ALA A 21 -17.14 23.70 1.56
N GLN A 22 -16.11 23.85 2.40
CA GLN A 22 -15.90 25.07 3.20
C GLN A 22 -15.14 26.16 2.44
N GLU A 23 -14.36 25.79 1.41
CA GLU A 23 -13.54 26.71 0.62
C GLU A 23 -14.29 27.32 -0.59
N VAL A 24 -15.41 26.73 -1.00
CA VAL A 24 -16.20 27.15 -2.15
C VAL A 24 -17.31 28.12 -1.73
N SER A 25 -17.57 29.15 -2.54
CA SER A 25 -18.68 30.07 -2.28
C SER A 25 -20.02 29.32 -2.26
N LEU A 26 -20.96 29.74 -1.41
CA LEU A 26 -22.27 29.09 -1.32
C LEU A 26 -23.01 29.12 -2.67
N SER A 27 -22.89 30.23 -3.40
CA SER A 27 -23.45 30.38 -4.75
C SER A 27 -22.85 29.40 -5.77
N ASP A 28 -21.54 29.11 -5.66
CA ASP A 28 -20.90 28.12 -6.53
C ASP A 28 -21.34 26.70 -6.18
N LEU A 29 -21.51 26.37 -4.90
CA LEU A 29 -22.06 25.07 -4.48
C LEU A 29 -23.50 24.88 -4.98
N GLN A 30 -24.34 25.91 -4.90
CA GLN A 30 -25.70 25.88 -5.43
C GLN A 30 -25.71 25.64 -6.94
N ARG A 31 -24.84 26.32 -7.69
CA ARG A 31 -24.70 26.15 -9.13
C ARG A 31 -24.22 24.74 -9.50
N GLN A 32 -23.16 24.26 -8.84
CA GLN A 32 -22.64 22.91 -9.05
C GLN A 32 -23.69 21.83 -8.76
N ALA A 33 -24.43 21.97 -7.66
CA ALA A 33 -25.51 21.04 -7.32
C ALA A 33 -26.63 21.03 -8.37
N ALA A 34 -27.01 22.20 -8.90
CA ALA A 34 -28.02 22.29 -9.97
C ALA A 34 -27.53 21.65 -11.28
N GLU A 35 -26.29 21.93 -11.70
CA GLU A 35 -25.67 21.30 -12.87
C GLU A 35 -25.59 19.77 -12.70
N ALA A 36 -25.19 19.29 -11.52
CA ALA A 36 -25.08 17.87 -11.22
C ALA A 36 -26.43 17.15 -11.27
N LEU A 37 -27.51 17.75 -10.74
CA LEU A 37 -28.86 17.19 -10.80
C LEU A 37 -29.34 16.98 -12.24
N VAL A 38 -29.19 18.00 -13.09
CA VAL A 38 -29.58 17.91 -14.51
C VAL A 38 -28.73 16.86 -15.24
N SER A 39 -27.42 16.84 -14.99
CA SER A 39 -26.51 15.86 -15.58
C SER A 39 -26.88 14.43 -15.18
N THR A 40 -27.19 14.18 -13.90
CA THR A 40 -27.53 12.85 -13.42
C THR A 40 -28.91 12.40 -13.92
N ASP A 41 -29.91 13.30 -14.02
CA ASP A 41 -31.22 12.96 -14.61
C ASP A 41 -31.09 12.50 -16.08
N ASN A 42 -30.29 13.22 -16.87
CA ASN A 42 -30.00 12.84 -18.25
C ASN A 42 -29.25 11.50 -18.33
N ALA A 43 -28.28 11.26 -17.44
CA ALA A 43 -27.54 10.01 -17.39
C ALA A 43 -28.45 8.82 -17.03
N VAL A 44 -29.39 8.99 -16.11
CA VAL A 44 -30.39 7.96 -15.77
C VAL A 44 -31.24 7.62 -16.99
N ARG A 45 -31.75 8.61 -17.73
CA ARG A 45 -32.53 8.35 -18.96
C ARG A 45 -31.72 7.62 -20.03
N SER A 46 -30.47 8.05 -20.26
CA SER A 46 -29.59 7.38 -21.21
C SER A 46 -29.29 5.94 -20.80
N ALA A 47 -29.11 5.69 -19.50
CA ALA A 47 -28.87 4.34 -18.98
C ALA A 47 -30.11 3.44 -19.06
N GLU A 48 -31.32 4.00 -18.99
CA GLU A 48 -32.57 3.27 -19.25
C GLU A 48 -32.65 2.76 -20.70
N GLU A 49 -32.32 3.64 -21.65
CA GLU A 49 -32.28 3.29 -23.07
C GLU A 49 -31.22 2.21 -23.36
N GLU A 50 -30.01 2.36 -22.80
CA GLU A 50 -28.93 1.38 -22.97
C GLU A 50 -29.27 0.05 -22.28
N LEU A 51 -29.94 0.05 -21.12
CA LEU A 51 -30.38 -1.18 -20.46
C LEU A 51 -31.36 -1.95 -21.34
N ALA A 52 -32.32 -1.26 -21.96
CA ALA A 52 -33.29 -1.90 -22.87
C ALA A 52 -32.58 -2.54 -24.07
N PHE A 53 -31.59 -1.85 -24.64
CA PHE A 53 -30.78 -2.39 -25.73
C PHE A 53 -29.92 -3.58 -25.26
N ALA A 54 -29.27 -3.47 -24.11
CA ALA A 54 -28.47 -4.53 -23.50
C ALA A 54 -29.32 -5.76 -23.14
N GLU A 55 -30.56 -5.58 -22.71
CA GLU A 55 -31.50 -6.67 -22.44
C GLU A 55 -31.86 -7.43 -23.71
N ALA A 56 -32.07 -6.71 -24.82
CA ALA A 56 -32.32 -7.31 -26.12
C ALA A 56 -31.09 -8.08 -26.64
N GLN A 57 -29.88 -7.55 -26.43
CA GLN A 57 -28.64 -8.14 -26.95
C GLN A 57 -28.07 -9.28 -26.07
N PHE A 58 -28.12 -9.13 -24.75
CA PHE A 58 -27.44 -10.03 -23.80
C PHE A 58 -28.40 -10.85 -22.92
N GLY A 59 -29.70 -10.52 -22.94
CA GLY A 59 -30.74 -11.19 -22.16
C GLY A 59 -30.86 -10.68 -20.72
N ALA A 60 -32.05 -10.87 -20.14
CA ALA A 60 -32.44 -10.28 -18.85
C ALA A 60 -31.60 -10.74 -17.64
N GLN A 61 -31.01 -11.94 -17.69
CA GLN A 61 -30.17 -12.47 -16.61
C GLN A 61 -28.80 -11.80 -16.57
N ARG A 62 -28.18 -11.54 -17.73
CA ARG A 62 -26.86 -10.89 -17.80
C ARG A 62 -26.91 -9.39 -17.49
N THR A 63 -28.07 -8.76 -17.64
CA THR A 63 -28.27 -7.32 -17.33
C THR A 63 -28.81 -7.06 -15.92
N GLN A 64 -28.96 -8.08 -15.09
CA GLN A 64 -29.58 -7.95 -13.77
C GLN A 64 -28.82 -6.99 -12.85
N GLN A 65 -27.48 -7.01 -12.87
CA GLN A 65 -26.64 -6.11 -12.09
C GLN A 65 -26.84 -4.66 -12.53
N PHE A 66 -26.82 -4.39 -13.83
CA PHE A 66 -27.03 -3.03 -14.35
C PHE A 66 -28.42 -2.50 -14.01
N ARG A 67 -29.46 -3.35 -14.08
CA ARG A 67 -30.80 -3.00 -13.60
C ARG A 67 -30.79 -2.59 -12.13
N GLY A 68 -30.06 -3.31 -11.27
CA GLY A 68 -29.90 -2.95 -9.86
C GLY A 68 -29.21 -1.60 -9.65
N VAL A 69 -28.15 -1.32 -10.42
CA VAL A 69 -27.43 -0.03 -10.39
C VAL A 69 -28.32 1.11 -10.86
N LEU A 70 -29.08 0.90 -11.93
CA LEU A 70 -30.02 1.89 -12.45
C LEU A 70 -31.10 2.23 -11.42
N GLU A 71 -31.67 1.24 -10.73
CA GLU A 71 -32.63 1.47 -9.65
C GLU A 71 -32.02 2.24 -8.47
N GLN A 72 -30.77 1.94 -8.09
CA GLN A 72 -30.06 2.71 -7.07
C GLN A 72 -29.81 4.15 -7.52
N ALA A 73 -29.38 4.36 -8.77
CA ALA A 73 -29.17 5.68 -9.33
C ALA A 73 -30.47 6.49 -9.39
N ARG A 74 -31.61 5.88 -9.76
CA ARG A 74 -32.95 6.50 -9.68
C ARG A 74 -33.27 6.92 -8.24
N ALA A 75 -33.03 6.05 -7.26
CA ALA A 75 -33.29 6.34 -5.86
C ALA A 75 -32.43 7.51 -5.34
N SER A 76 -31.13 7.50 -5.61
CA SER A 76 -30.21 8.59 -5.24
C SER A 76 -30.56 9.91 -5.93
N THR A 77 -30.96 9.86 -7.20
CA THR A 77 -31.41 11.04 -7.95
C THR A 77 -32.67 11.63 -7.33
N LYS A 78 -33.64 10.78 -6.94
CA LYS A 78 -34.86 11.20 -6.25
C LYS A 78 -34.58 11.81 -4.87
N GLU A 79 -33.65 11.24 -4.10
CA GLU A 79 -33.20 11.81 -2.82
C GLU A 79 -32.56 13.19 -3.02
N ALA A 80 -31.68 13.32 -4.03
CA ALA A 80 -31.02 14.57 -4.36
C ALA A 80 -32.03 15.66 -4.78
N PHE A 81 -33.04 15.34 -5.61
CA PHE A 81 -34.12 16.27 -5.93
C PHE A 81 -34.98 16.64 -4.73
N SER A 82 -35.19 15.71 -3.78
CA SER A 82 -35.94 16.00 -2.54
C SER A 82 -35.17 16.96 -1.63
N LEU A 83 -33.85 16.83 -1.54
CA LEU A 83 -32.99 17.79 -0.85
C LEU A 83 -33.00 19.16 -1.54
N ARG A 84 -32.96 19.18 -2.88
CA ARG A 84 -33.07 20.42 -3.65
C ARG A 84 -34.39 21.12 -3.40
N GLN A 85 -35.49 20.37 -3.38
CA GLN A 85 -36.82 20.92 -3.09
C GLN A 85 -36.91 21.56 -1.70
N GLN A 86 -36.26 20.96 -0.69
CA GLN A 86 -36.18 21.54 0.66
C GLN A 86 -35.39 22.85 0.67
N LEU A 87 -34.27 22.90 -0.06
CA LEU A 87 -33.47 24.12 -0.19
C LEU A 87 -34.20 25.26 -0.93
N ASP A 88 -35.10 24.92 -1.84
CA ASP A 88 -35.87 25.89 -2.63
C ASP A 88 -37.21 26.30 -1.95
N ASP A 89 -37.49 25.84 -0.72
CA ASP A 89 -38.73 26.16 0.00
C ASP A 89 -38.71 27.57 0.67
N ASP A 90 -39.86 27.99 1.22
CA ASP A 90 -40.00 29.33 1.83
C ASP A 90 -39.25 29.48 3.17
N GLN A 91 -38.72 28.39 3.74
CA GLN A 91 -37.95 28.37 5.00
C GLN A 91 -36.45 28.31 4.71
N LYS A 92 -35.77 29.45 4.89
CA LYS A 92 -34.31 29.49 4.76
C LYS A 92 -33.61 28.69 5.85
N GLU A 93 -32.81 27.73 5.42
CA GLU A 93 -31.91 26.98 6.28
C GLU A 93 -30.70 27.85 6.72
N PRO A 94 -30.11 27.58 7.90
CA PRO A 94 -28.81 28.11 8.26
C PRO A 94 -27.74 27.74 7.22
N GLU A 95 -26.76 28.63 7.00
CA GLU A 95 -25.75 28.47 5.94
C GLU A 95 -24.92 27.17 6.07
N ASP A 96 -24.65 26.72 7.30
CA ASP A 96 -23.96 25.45 7.58
C ASP A 96 -24.81 24.23 7.19
N VAL A 97 -26.12 24.30 7.44
CA VAL A 97 -27.09 23.27 7.05
C VAL A 97 -27.23 23.24 5.53
N GLU A 98 -27.37 24.40 4.90
CA GLU A 98 -27.48 24.53 3.45
C GLU A 98 -26.25 23.95 2.73
N ARG A 99 -25.03 24.27 3.19
CA ARG A 99 -23.80 23.67 2.66
C ARG A 99 -23.79 22.15 2.80
N SER A 100 -24.25 21.61 3.94
CA SER A 100 -24.30 20.15 4.15
C SER A 100 -25.26 19.47 3.18
N MET A 101 -26.41 20.09 2.88
CA MET A 101 -27.40 19.57 1.94
C MET A 101 -26.89 19.62 0.51
N LEU A 102 -26.25 20.73 0.11
CA LEU A 102 -25.61 20.85 -1.22
C LEU A 102 -24.48 19.84 -1.41
N ALA A 103 -23.64 19.64 -0.38
CA ALA A 103 -22.61 18.61 -0.39
C ALA A 103 -23.21 17.20 -0.55
N ARG A 104 -24.32 16.92 0.14
CA ARG A 104 -25.05 15.65 0.01
C ARG A 104 -25.65 15.46 -1.38
N ILE A 105 -26.19 16.50 -2.01
CA ILE A 105 -26.66 16.45 -3.40
C ILE A 105 -25.51 16.07 -4.34
N LEU A 106 -24.36 16.72 -4.19
CA LEU A 106 -23.16 16.44 -5.00
C LEU A 106 -22.64 15.01 -4.78
N GLU A 107 -22.67 14.51 -3.56
CA GLU A 107 -22.29 13.13 -3.23
C GLU A 107 -23.22 12.11 -3.90
N LEU A 108 -24.54 12.31 -3.78
CA LEU A 108 -25.56 11.42 -4.35
C LEU A 108 -25.47 11.39 -5.88
N THR A 109 -25.44 12.57 -6.51
CA THR A 109 -25.36 12.71 -7.97
C THR A 109 -24.03 12.19 -8.53
N GLY A 110 -22.92 12.46 -7.84
CA GLY A 110 -21.59 11.98 -8.23
C GLY A 110 -21.41 10.46 -8.07
N THR A 111 -22.03 9.86 -7.06
CA THR A 111 -21.99 8.39 -6.86
C THR A 111 -22.86 7.69 -7.90
N ALA A 112 -24.10 8.16 -8.11
CA ALA A 112 -25.00 7.62 -9.11
C ALA A 112 -24.38 7.66 -10.51
N ARG A 113 -23.79 8.80 -10.89
CA ARG A 113 -23.20 8.97 -12.22
C ARG A 113 -21.99 8.07 -12.47
N ARG A 114 -21.06 7.97 -11.51
CA ARG A 114 -19.93 7.03 -11.63
C ARG A 114 -20.38 5.60 -11.85
N ALA A 115 -21.37 5.14 -11.09
CA ALA A 115 -21.89 3.78 -11.22
C ALA A 115 -22.57 3.53 -12.58
N LEU A 116 -23.31 4.51 -13.11
CA LEU A 116 -23.92 4.42 -14.45
C LEU A 116 -22.88 4.43 -15.58
N ASP A 117 -21.87 5.30 -15.47
CA ASP A 117 -20.81 5.44 -16.48
C ASP A 117 -19.96 4.14 -16.58
N GLU A 118 -19.58 3.55 -15.43
CA GLU A 118 -18.81 2.29 -15.37
C GLU A 118 -19.51 1.13 -16.12
N HIS A 119 -20.81 0.94 -15.87
CA HIS A 119 -21.55 -0.14 -16.53
C HIS A 119 -21.86 0.14 -18.01
N THR A 120 -22.08 1.41 -18.39
CA THR A 120 -22.24 1.78 -19.80
C THR A 120 -20.96 1.48 -20.59
N GLN A 121 -19.79 1.77 -20.00
CA GLN A 121 -18.49 1.45 -20.60
C GLN A 121 -18.25 -0.06 -20.71
N GLU A 122 -18.72 -0.84 -19.74
CA GLU A 122 -18.65 -2.31 -19.79
C GLU A 122 -19.41 -2.89 -20.99
N PHE A 123 -20.65 -2.46 -21.24
CA PHE A 123 -21.43 -2.92 -22.40
C PHE A 123 -20.83 -2.47 -23.73
N ALA A 124 -20.33 -1.23 -23.81
CA ALA A 124 -19.63 -0.75 -25.00
C ALA A 124 -18.39 -1.62 -25.31
N THR A 125 -17.65 -2.01 -24.26
CA THR A 125 -16.51 -2.92 -24.38
C THR A 125 -16.93 -4.32 -24.85
N LEU A 126 -17.99 -4.88 -24.28
CA LEU A 126 -18.53 -6.18 -24.69
C LEU A 126 -19.00 -6.17 -26.15
N ARG A 127 -19.68 -5.10 -26.58
CA ARG A 127 -20.14 -4.94 -27.97
C ARG A 127 -18.96 -4.87 -28.94
N SER A 128 -17.94 -4.06 -28.63
CA SER A 128 -16.71 -3.99 -29.41
C SER A 128 -16.01 -5.35 -29.53
N LEU A 129 -15.99 -6.15 -28.47
CA LEU A 129 -15.44 -7.50 -28.51
C LEU A 129 -16.27 -8.44 -29.40
N GLN A 130 -17.60 -8.36 -29.32
CA GLN A 130 -18.50 -9.16 -30.16
C GLN A 130 -18.41 -8.79 -31.63
N ASP A 131 -18.28 -7.50 -31.96
CA ASP A 131 -18.14 -7.02 -33.34
C ASP A 131 -16.81 -7.45 -33.97
N ARG A 132 -15.75 -7.51 -33.16
CA ARG A 132 -14.42 -7.97 -33.60
C ARG A 132 -14.21 -9.47 -33.52
N ALA A 133 -15.18 -10.23 -32.99
CA ALA A 133 -15.03 -11.67 -32.77
C ALA A 133 -14.64 -12.46 -34.03
N PRO A 134 -15.19 -12.18 -35.23
CA PRO A 134 -14.78 -12.87 -36.46
C PRO A 134 -13.31 -12.64 -36.80
N GLN A 135 -12.86 -11.38 -36.81
CA GLN A 135 -11.48 -11.02 -37.12
C GLN A 135 -10.51 -11.60 -36.08
N PHE A 136 -10.88 -11.56 -34.81
CA PHE A 136 -10.06 -12.10 -33.73
C PHE A 136 -9.90 -13.62 -33.82
N LEU A 137 -10.95 -14.36 -34.19
CA LEU A 137 -10.85 -15.81 -34.42
C LEU A 137 -9.92 -16.15 -35.59
N ASP A 138 -9.89 -15.33 -36.64
CA ASP A 138 -8.99 -15.52 -37.77
C ASP A 138 -7.52 -15.20 -37.40
N GLU A 139 -7.29 -14.13 -36.63
CA GLU A 139 -5.97 -13.84 -36.06
C GLU A 139 -5.46 -14.98 -35.17
N LEU A 140 -6.33 -15.54 -34.32
CA LEU A 140 -6.00 -16.68 -33.46
C LEU A 140 -5.70 -17.95 -34.26
N ALA A 141 -6.38 -18.18 -35.39
CA ALA A 141 -6.05 -19.30 -36.26
C ALA A 141 -4.64 -19.16 -36.87
N GLY A 142 -4.24 -17.93 -37.24
CA GLY A 142 -2.87 -17.63 -37.67
C GLY A 142 -1.84 -17.90 -36.56
N ARG A 143 -2.05 -17.33 -35.36
CA ARG A 143 -1.18 -17.53 -34.19
C ARG A 143 -1.08 -19.00 -33.78
N LEU A 144 -2.17 -19.76 -33.88
CA LEU A 144 -2.21 -21.20 -33.61
C LEU A 144 -1.29 -21.95 -34.59
N ALA A 145 -1.35 -21.64 -35.88
CA ALA A 145 -0.49 -22.25 -36.90
C ALA A 145 0.99 -21.94 -36.62
N GLU A 146 1.33 -20.66 -36.41
CA GLU A 146 2.69 -20.23 -36.07
C GLU A 146 3.24 -20.93 -34.82
N THR A 147 2.41 -21.06 -33.77
CA THR A 147 2.82 -21.72 -32.53
C THR A 147 2.96 -23.24 -32.73
N ARG A 148 2.10 -23.85 -33.55
CA ARG A 148 2.17 -25.29 -33.89
C ARG A 148 3.44 -25.62 -34.68
N ASP A 149 3.91 -24.72 -35.55
CA ASP A 149 5.15 -24.88 -36.31
C ASP A 149 6.42 -24.89 -35.43
N ARG A 150 6.31 -24.48 -34.16
CA ARG A 150 7.40 -24.58 -33.17
C ARG A 150 7.54 -25.98 -32.57
N LEU A 151 6.52 -26.84 -32.66
CA LEU A 151 6.56 -28.18 -32.04
C LEU A 151 7.70 -29.07 -32.57
N PRO A 152 8.00 -29.13 -33.89
CA PRO A 152 9.12 -29.90 -34.41
C PRO A 152 10.48 -29.37 -33.93
N VAL A 153 10.60 -28.06 -33.73
CA VAL A 153 11.82 -27.41 -33.18
C VAL A 153 12.01 -27.84 -31.73
N ALA A 154 10.96 -27.77 -30.91
CA ALA A 154 10.99 -28.26 -29.53
C ALA A 154 11.36 -29.75 -29.45
N ASP A 155 10.84 -30.58 -30.38
CA ASP A 155 11.21 -32.01 -30.45
C ASP A 155 12.70 -32.21 -30.81
N GLN A 156 13.29 -31.31 -31.60
CA GLN A 156 14.72 -31.33 -31.91
C GLN A 156 15.57 -30.89 -30.71
N GLU A 157 15.16 -29.85 -29.99
CA GLU A 157 15.82 -29.36 -28.77
C GLU A 157 15.87 -30.46 -27.71
N ILE A 158 14.74 -31.12 -27.45
CA ILE A 158 14.63 -32.25 -26.51
C ILE A 158 15.57 -33.39 -26.89
N ARG A 159 15.67 -33.74 -28.18
CA ARG A 159 16.63 -34.76 -28.66
C ARG A 159 18.07 -34.32 -28.41
N GLY A 160 18.39 -33.04 -28.57
CA GLY A 160 19.70 -32.48 -28.27
C GLY A 160 20.04 -32.58 -26.77
N LEU A 161 19.07 -32.28 -25.89
CA LEU A 161 19.22 -32.39 -24.44
C LEU A 161 19.45 -33.82 -23.98
N ALA A 162 18.76 -34.80 -24.59
CA ALA A 162 18.90 -36.22 -24.28
C ALA A 162 20.31 -36.78 -24.50
N ALA A 163 21.16 -36.09 -25.28
CA ALA A 163 22.57 -36.47 -25.45
C ALA A 163 23.47 -36.02 -24.28
N ARG A 164 23.02 -35.05 -23.46
CA ARG A 164 23.82 -34.44 -22.38
C ARG A 164 23.23 -34.68 -20.98
N HIS A 165 21.94 -34.94 -20.89
CA HIS A 165 21.22 -35.07 -19.63
C HIS A 165 20.55 -36.45 -19.50
N PRO A 166 20.47 -37.00 -18.28
CA PRO A 166 19.75 -38.25 -18.04
C PRO A 166 18.24 -38.06 -18.25
N ALA A 167 17.54 -39.14 -18.65
CA ALA A 167 16.11 -39.09 -18.96
C ALA A 167 15.24 -38.53 -17.82
N GLN A 168 15.62 -38.80 -16.56
CA GLN A 168 14.91 -38.28 -15.38
C GLN A 168 14.97 -36.74 -15.29
N ALA A 169 16.09 -36.14 -15.70
CA ALA A 169 16.26 -34.68 -15.70
C ALA A 169 15.40 -33.98 -16.77
N LEU A 170 14.89 -34.74 -17.75
CA LEU A 170 14.10 -34.24 -18.86
C LEU A 170 12.60 -34.50 -18.69
N SER A 171 12.15 -35.06 -17.56
CA SER A 171 10.73 -35.39 -17.35
C SER A 171 9.83 -34.16 -17.52
N THR A 172 10.16 -33.05 -16.86
CA THR A 172 9.42 -31.78 -16.97
C THR A 172 9.42 -31.24 -18.40
N VAL A 173 10.55 -31.29 -19.10
CA VAL A 173 10.66 -30.82 -20.50
C VAL A 173 9.75 -31.66 -21.43
N HIS A 174 9.72 -32.97 -21.24
CA HIS A 174 8.82 -33.86 -21.98
C HIS A 174 7.34 -33.59 -21.67
N GLU A 175 7.00 -33.33 -20.41
CA GLU A 175 5.64 -32.99 -20.02
C GLU A 175 5.18 -31.65 -20.60
N HIS A 176 6.03 -30.62 -20.58
CA HIS A 176 5.79 -29.34 -21.23
C HIS A 176 5.47 -29.53 -22.71
N ARG A 177 6.25 -30.38 -23.41
CA ARG A 177 6.02 -30.68 -24.83
C ARG A 177 4.68 -31.35 -25.09
N GLN A 178 4.30 -32.32 -24.27
CA GLN A 178 3.00 -32.98 -24.39
C GLN A 178 1.85 -32.02 -24.09
N GLN A 179 2.00 -31.21 -23.05
CA GLN A 179 0.98 -30.24 -22.63
C GLN A 179 0.80 -29.12 -23.67
N ALA A 180 1.87 -28.58 -24.24
CA ALA A 180 1.78 -27.62 -25.34
C ALA A 180 0.97 -28.19 -26.52
N GLY A 181 1.19 -29.46 -26.89
CA GLY A 181 0.40 -30.12 -27.93
C GLY A 181 -1.10 -30.17 -27.61
N ARG A 182 -1.46 -30.60 -26.40
CA ARG A 182 -2.87 -30.66 -25.94
C ARG A 182 -3.53 -29.28 -25.87
N LEU A 183 -2.78 -28.25 -25.46
CA LEU A 183 -3.27 -26.87 -25.42
C LEU A 183 -3.55 -26.34 -26.82
N LEU A 184 -2.68 -26.62 -27.80
CA LEU A 184 -2.90 -26.22 -29.19
C LEU A 184 -4.06 -26.98 -29.85
N GLU A 185 -4.27 -28.25 -29.49
CA GLU A 185 -5.48 -29.00 -29.90
C GLU A 185 -6.75 -28.40 -29.28
N SER A 186 -6.70 -28.03 -28.00
CA SER A 186 -7.82 -27.35 -27.33
C SER A 186 -8.13 -26.00 -27.96
N ALA A 187 -7.10 -25.21 -28.27
CA ALA A 187 -7.23 -23.94 -28.96
C ALA A 187 -7.91 -24.08 -30.32
N ASP A 188 -7.54 -25.09 -31.10
CA ASP A 188 -8.17 -25.41 -32.38
C ASP A 188 -9.67 -25.69 -32.21
N GLY A 189 -10.02 -26.52 -31.22
CA GLY A 189 -11.41 -26.83 -30.86
C GLY A 189 -12.21 -25.59 -30.41
N PHE A 190 -11.59 -24.68 -29.65
CA PHE A 190 -12.21 -23.42 -29.25
C PHE A 190 -12.42 -22.48 -30.44
N ILE A 191 -11.46 -22.37 -31.36
CA ILE A 191 -11.63 -21.57 -32.59
C ILE A 191 -12.78 -22.12 -33.42
N GLY A 192 -12.84 -23.44 -33.62
CA GLY A 192 -13.93 -24.11 -34.32
C GLY A 192 -15.29 -23.86 -33.65
N SER A 193 -15.35 -23.97 -32.32
CA SER A 193 -16.57 -23.69 -31.54
C SER A 193 -17.01 -22.22 -31.64
N GLY A 194 -16.04 -21.30 -31.64
CA GLY A 194 -16.29 -19.87 -31.82
C GLY A 194 -16.87 -19.54 -33.19
N ARG A 195 -16.33 -20.14 -34.26
CA ARG A 195 -16.86 -19.99 -35.62
C ARG A 195 -18.29 -20.55 -35.74
N GLN A 196 -18.56 -21.71 -35.18
CA GLN A 196 -19.94 -22.26 -35.15
C GLN A 196 -20.90 -21.40 -34.33
N ALA A 197 -20.43 -20.72 -33.29
CA ALA A 197 -21.25 -19.79 -32.53
C ALA A 197 -21.61 -18.56 -33.36
N LEU A 198 -20.68 -18.04 -34.19
CA LEU A 198 -20.97 -16.97 -35.14
C LEU A 198 -22.00 -17.37 -36.21
N GLU A 199 -21.95 -18.61 -36.71
CA GLU A 199 -22.95 -19.13 -37.65
C GLU A 199 -24.37 -19.16 -37.05
N ARG A 200 -24.46 -19.31 -35.73
CA ARG A 200 -25.71 -19.30 -34.94
C ARG A 200 -26.08 -17.91 -34.41
N ASP A 201 -25.35 -16.86 -34.81
CA ASP A 201 -25.46 -15.48 -34.30
C ASP A 201 -25.28 -15.34 -32.77
N ASP A 202 -24.61 -16.32 -32.13
CA ASP A 202 -24.26 -16.29 -30.71
C ASP A 202 -22.86 -15.70 -30.51
N ARG A 203 -22.77 -14.39 -30.67
CA ARG A 203 -21.50 -13.65 -30.56
C ARG A 203 -20.89 -13.71 -29.15
N ALA A 204 -21.71 -13.85 -28.11
CA ALA A 204 -21.19 -13.94 -26.75
C ALA A 204 -20.41 -15.24 -26.53
N SER A 205 -20.94 -16.37 -26.98
CA SER A 205 -20.22 -17.64 -26.96
C SER A 205 -18.99 -17.63 -27.87
N ALA A 206 -19.05 -16.93 -29.01
CA ALA A 206 -17.88 -16.75 -29.88
C ALA A 206 -16.72 -16.02 -29.17
N VAL A 207 -17.01 -14.92 -28.46
CA VAL A 207 -16.00 -14.19 -27.68
C VAL A 207 -15.42 -15.05 -26.56
N ALA A 208 -16.27 -15.79 -25.83
CA ALA A 208 -15.82 -16.68 -24.77
C ALA A 208 -14.88 -17.78 -25.30
N ALA A 209 -15.24 -18.40 -26.43
CA ALA A 209 -14.41 -19.40 -27.09
C ALA A 209 -13.09 -18.80 -27.61
N ALA A 210 -13.14 -17.61 -28.22
CA ALA A 210 -11.93 -16.91 -28.69
C ALA A 210 -10.95 -16.61 -27.55
N ARG A 211 -11.44 -16.16 -26.38
CA ARG A 211 -10.58 -15.95 -25.20
C ARG A 211 -9.98 -17.25 -24.68
N ALA A 212 -10.74 -18.34 -24.65
CA ALA A 212 -10.22 -19.65 -24.25
C ALA A 212 -9.14 -20.16 -25.22
N ALA A 213 -9.31 -19.91 -26.53
CA ALA A 213 -8.29 -20.21 -27.54
C ALA A 213 -7.03 -19.36 -27.34
N GLU A 214 -7.17 -18.05 -27.13
CA GLU A 214 -6.05 -17.14 -26.87
C GLU A 214 -5.23 -17.59 -25.65
N GLU A 215 -5.91 -17.86 -24.53
CA GLU A 215 -5.29 -18.35 -23.30
C GLU A 215 -4.51 -19.65 -23.57
N SER A 216 -5.13 -20.60 -24.27
CA SER A 216 -4.50 -21.89 -24.59
C SER A 216 -3.26 -21.74 -25.49
N ILE A 217 -3.31 -20.86 -26.50
CA ILE A 217 -2.17 -20.55 -27.37
C ILE A 217 -1.06 -19.86 -26.57
N GLY A 218 -1.41 -18.90 -25.71
CA GLY A 218 -0.47 -18.21 -24.83
C GLY A 218 0.27 -19.18 -23.92
N GLN A 219 -0.47 -20.06 -23.23
CA GLN A 219 0.11 -21.10 -22.37
C GLN A 219 1.01 -22.06 -23.16
N ALA A 220 0.59 -22.50 -24.34
CA ALA A 220 1.41 -23.36 -25.19
C ALA A 220 2.72 -22.66 -25.61
N SER A 221 2.66 -21.37 -25.96
CA SER A 221 3.85 -20.57 -26.29
C SER A 221 4.82 -20.49 -25.12
N VAL A 222 4.32 -20.25 -23.90
CA VAL A 222 5.15 -20.21 -22.68
C VAL A 222 5.86 -21.55 -22.44
N LEU A 223 5.15 -22.67 -22.58
CA LEU A 223 5.75 -24.00 -22.44
C LEU A 223 6.84 -24.27 -23.50
N LEU A 224 6.62 -23.82 -24.73
CA LEU A 224 7.61 -23.93 -25.81
C LEU A 224 8.83 -23.03 -25.56
N ASP A 225 8.64 -21.85 -25.00
CA ASP A 225 9.73 -20.96 -24.59
C ASP A 225 10.57 -21.58 -23.45
N GLN A 226 9.92 -22.27 -22.51
CA GLN A 226 10.59 -23.01 -21.44
C GLN A 226 11.43 -24.18 -21.99
N ILE A 227 10.92 -24.90 -23.00
CA ILE A 227 11.70 -25.97 -23.66
C ILE A 227 12.96 -25.38 -24.32
N ALA A 228 12.82 -24.24 -25.00
CA ALA A 228 13.95 -23.57 -25.66
C ALA A 228 15.03 -23.08 -24.67
N ARG A 229 14.65 -22.76 -23.42
CA ARG A 229 15.57 -22.34 -22.34
C ARG A 229 16.08 -23.50 -21.47
N ALA A 230 15.53 -24.70 -21.64
CA ALA A 230 15.81 -25.82 -20.74
C ALA A 230 17.31 -26.19 -20.68
N ASP A 231 18.09 -25.98 -21.74
CA ASP A 231 19.53 -26.26 -21.71
C ASP A 231 20.28 -25.37 -20.71
N GLU A 232 19.99 -24.06 -20.72
CA GLU A 232 20.57 -23.08 -19.80
C GLU A 232 20.10 -23.35 -18.36
N GLU A 233 18.80 -23.59 -18.18
CA GLU A 233 18.20 -23.88 -16.87
C GLU A 233 18.77 -25.16 -16.27
N LEU A 234 18.91 -26.23 -17.06
CA LEU A 234 19.51 -27.48 -16.62
C LEU A 234 20.99 -27.34 -16.29
N ALA A 235 21.75 -26.55 -17.07
CA ALA A 235 23.17 -26.28 -16.81
C ALA A 235 23.39 -25.53 -15.48
N GLY A 236 22.54 -24.57 -15.14
CA GLY A 236 22.61 -23.80 -13.89
C GLY A 236 21.91 -24.44 -12.68
N SER A 237 21.12 -25.49 -12.90
CA SER A 237 20.19 -26.04 -11.91
C SER A 237 20.85 -26.50 -10.59
N ALA A 238 22.06 -27.07 -10.63
CA ALA A 238 22.72 -27.57 -9.42
C ALA A 238 23.12 -26.44 -8.45
N GLU A 239 23.56 -25.29 -8.98
CA GLU A 239 23.86 -24.11 -8.19
C GLU A 239 22.57 -23.46 -7.67
N GLU A 240 21.55 -23.36 -8.52
CA GLU A 240 20.25 -22.84 -8.13
C GLU A 240 19.61 -23.66 -7.00
N LEU A 241 19.59 -24.99 -7.13
CA LEU A 241 19.10 -25.91 -6.10
C LEU A 241 19.83 -25.70 -4.79
N SER A 242 21.15 -25.54 -4.83
CA SER A 242 21.96 -25.30 -3.63
C SER A 242 21.59 -23.97 -2.95
N ARG A 243 21.33 -22.92 -3.75
CA ARG A 243 20.92 -21.62 -3.25
C ARG A 243 19.52 -21.65 -2.63
N ARG A 244 18.55 -22.26 -3.32
CA ARG A 244 17.15 -22.40 -2.86
C ARG A 244 17.04 -23.25 -1.60
N ILE A 245 17.79 -24.35 -1.54
CA ILE A 245 17.85 -25.19 -0.33
C ILE A 245 18.43 -24.40 0.85
N ALA A 246 19.49 -23.61 0.63
CA ALA A 246 20.04 -22.78 1.70
C ALA A 246 19.03 -21.72 2.19
N SER A 247 18.32 -21.06 1.27
CA SER A 247 17.31 -20.05 1.58
C SER A 247 16.17 -20.64 2.42
N ILE A 248 15.51 -21.69 1.92
CA ILE A 248 14.39 -22.32 2.63
C ILE A 248 14.83 -22.96 3.96
N THR A 249 16.09 -23.40 4.08
CA THR A 249 16.63 -23.88 5.36
C THR A 249 16.73 -22.75 6.38
N ALA A 250 17.06 -21.53 5.96
CA ALA A 250 17.02 -20.36 6.83
C ALA A 250 15.58 -20.01 7.25
N ASP A 251 14.61 -20.11 6.34
CA ASP A 251 13.20 -19.91 6.68
C ASP A 251 12.70 -20.95 7.69
N LEU A 252 13.12 -22.20 7.57
CA LEU A 252 12.80 -23.25 8.55
C LEU A 252 13.40 -22.97 9.94
N GLN A 253 14.54 -22.28 10.02
CA GLN A 253 15.08 -21.78 11.29
C GLN A 253 14.21 -20.66 11.85
N ASP A 254 13.74 -19.74 11.00
CA ASP A 254 12.79 -18.70 11.39
C ASP A 254 11.45 -19.26 11.86
N VAL A 255 10.91 -20.30 11.22
CA VAL A 255 9.72 -21.01 11.71
C VAL A 255 9.92 -21.50 13.14
N SER A 256 11.07 -22.13 13.41
CA SER A 256 11.38 -22.68 14.73
C SER A 256 11.50 -21.59 15.81
N ARG A 257 11.87 -20.37 15.40
CA ARG A 257 12.13 -19.22 16.27
C ARG A 257 10.88 -18.34 16.49
N LEU A 258 10.13 -18.07 15.43
CA LEU A 258 9.00 -17.15 15.40
C LEU A 258 7.65 -17.83 15.60
N ALA A 259 7.50 -19.07 15.16
CA ALA A 259 6.20 -19.76 15.08
C ALA A 259 6.21 -21.21 15.61
N PRO A 260 6.86 -21.54 16.74
CA PRO A 260 7.08 -22.93 17.17
C PRO A 260 5.81 -23.72 17.50
N ARG A 261 4.65 -23.05 17.61
CA ARG A 261 3.36 -23.67 17.98
C ARG A 261 2.23 -23.36 16.98
N GLU A 262 2.54 -22.73 15.85
CA GLU A 262 1.53 -22.34 14.87
C GLU A 262 1.26 -23.49 13.87
N PRO A 263 0.07 -24.10 13.87
CA PRO A 263 -0.19 -25.31 13.09
C PRO A 263 -0.14 -25.09 11.57
N VAL A 264 -0.59 -23.92 11.10
CA VAL A 264 -0.54 -23.56 9.66
C VAL A 264 0.91 -23.43 9.19
N VAL A 265 1.76 -22.79 10.01
CA VAL A 265 3.19 -22.63 9.71
C VAL A 265 3.90 -23.99 9.79
N ALA A 266 3.54 -24.84 10.74
CA ALA A 266 4.09 -26.19 10.84
C ALA A 266 3.81 -27.04 9.59
N GLN A 267 2.59 -26.96 9.03
CA GLN A 267 2.24 -27.67 7.80
C GLN A 267 3.04 -27.14 6.59
N ALA A 268 3.25 -25.83 6.50
CA ALA A 268 4.10 -25.24 5.46
C ALA A 268 5.56 -25.67 5.62
N ALA A 269 6.07 -25.70 6.85
CA ALA A 269 7.42 -26.18 7.16
C ALA A 269 7.63 -27.66 6.80
N ASP A 270 6.63 -28.51 7.00
CA ASP A 270 6.69 -29.91 6.56
C ASP A 270 6.72 -30.05 5.04
N ARG A 271 6.01 -29.19 4.31
CA ARG A 271 6.09 -29.15 2.84
C ARG A 271 7.48 -28.68 2.39
N ALA A 272 8.00 -27.63 2.99
CA ALA A 272 9.35 -27.13 2.74
C ALA A 272 10.44 -28.18 3.01
N ARG A 273 10.36 -28.93 4.13
CA ARG A 273 11.30 -30.03 4.42
C ARG A 273 11.30 -31.10 3.32
N ARG A 274 10.13 -31.52 2.84
CA ARG A 274 10.03 -32.48 1.73
C ARG A 274 10.57 -31.91 0.43
N ALA A 275 10.35 -30.62 0.15
CA ALA A 275 10.92 -29.96 -1.03
C ALA A 275 12.46 -29.90 -0.96
N VAL A 276 13.04 -29.66 0.23
CA VAL A 276 14.49 -29.74 0.46
C VAL A 276 15.03 -31.13 0.18
N GLU A 277 14.38 -32.18 0.70
CA GLU A 277 14.79 -33.57 0.47
C GLU A 277 14.82 -33.90 -1.04
N LYS A 278 13.74 -33.60 -1.75
CA LYS A 278 13.68 -33.78 -3.21
C LYS A 278 14.70 -32.92 -3.95
N GLY A 279 14.93 -31.70 -3.51
CA GLY A 279 15.95 -30.80 -4.06
C GLY A 279 17.36 -31.39 -3.93
N GLN A 280 17.68 -32.01 -2.80
CA GLN A 280 18.97 -32.68 -2.61
C GLN A 280 19.12 -33.91 -3.51
N GLU A 281 18.06 -34.71 -3.63
CA GLU A 281 18.06 -35.87 -4.53
C GLU A 281 18.31 -35.45 -5.98
N ALA A 282 17.55 -34.44 -6.45
CA ALA A 282 17.59 -33.95 -7.82
C ALA A 282 18.95 -33.36 -8.26
N ARG A 283 19.86 -33.03 -7.32
CA ARG A 283 21.24 -32.63 -7.64
C ARG A 283 22.07 -33.75 -8.26
N SER A 284 21.70 -35.01 -8.00
CA SER A 284 22.46 -36.19 -8.41
C SER A 284 21.63 -37.13 -9.29
N SER A 285 20.35 -37.28 -8.99
CA SER A 285 19.40 -38.11 -9.73
C SER A 285 18.01 -37.54 -9.59
N GLY A 286 17.34 -37.24 -10.69
CA GLY A 286 15.96 -36.76 -10.68
C GLY A 286 15.72 -35.66 -11.69
N ASP A 287 14.62 -34.94 -11.48
CA ASP A 287 14.19 -33.79 -12.28
C ASP A 287 14.51 -32.49 -11.54
N PRO A 288 15.60 -31.79 -11.91
CA PRO A 288 16.00 -30.59 -11.20
C PRO A 288 15.06 -29.40 -11.45
N LEU A 289 14.39 -29.32 -12.61
CA LEU A 289 13.43 -28.24 -12.90
C LEU A 289 12.18 -28.39 -12.01
N ARG A 290 11.67 -29.62 -11.87
CA ARG A 290 10.58 -29.91 -10.93
C ARG A 290 10.95 -29.60 -9.49
N ALA A 291 12.14 -30.02 -9.07
CA ALA A 291 12.59 -29.79 -7.70
C ALA A 291 12.75 -28.29 -7.39
N LEU A 292 13.24 -27.50 -8.35
CA LEU A 292 13.29 -26.04 -8.24
C LEU A 292 11.89 -25.43 -8.09
N ALA A 293 10.94 -25.83 -8.94
CA ALA A 293 9.57 -25.33 -8.84
C ALA A 293 8.89 -25.68 -7.50
N GLU A 294 9.15 -26.89 -6.97
CA GLU A 294 8.64 -27.28 -5.65
C GLU A 294 9.29 -26.49 -4.50
N LEU A 295 10.59 -26.19 -4.59
CA LEU A 295 11.29 -25.34 -3.63
C LEU A 295 10.75 -23.90 -3.65
N ASP A 296 10.60 -23.30 -4.84
CA ASP A 296 10.08 -21.94 -5.00
C ASP A 296 8.65 -21.82 -4.45
N ALA A 297 7.79 -22.81 -4.70
CA ALA A 297 6.43 -22.83 -4.16
C ALA A 297 6.44 -22.91 -2.62
N ALA A 298 7.30 -23.73 -2.05
CA ALA A 298 7.40 -23.89 -0.60
C ALA A 298 8.02 -22.67 0.09
N GLU A 299 9.01 -22.02 -0.54
CA GLU A 299 9.63 -20.78 -0.08
C GLU A 299 8.60 -19.64 -0.06
N ASN A 300 7.86 -19.43 -1.15
CA ASN A 300 6.80 -18.41 -1.22
C ASN A 300 5.71 -18.60 -0.15
N ASP A 301 5.32 -19.85 0.12
CA ASP A 301 4.36 -20.18 1.16
C ASP A 301 4.91 -19.82 2.56
N LEU A 302 6.17 -20.16 2.85
CA LEU A 302 6.82 -19.80 4.11
C LEU A 302 6.98 -18.29 4.26
N ASP A 303 7.44 -17.60 3.23
CA ASP A 303 7.61 -16.15 3.25
C ASP A 303 6.29 -15.42 3.53
N THR A 304 5.22 -15.85 2.88
CA THR A 304 3.88 -15.28 3.10
C THR A 304 3.44 -15.43 4.56
N LEU A 305 3.73 -16.57 5.18
CA LEU A 305 3.35 -16.86 6.57
C LEU A 305 4.29 -16.21 7.59
N LEU A 306 5.58 -16.09 7.28
CA LEU A 306 6.60 -15.53 8.16
C LEU A 306 6.67 -14.00 8.11
N ALA A 307 6.28 -13.37 7.00
CA ALA A 307 6.32 -11.92 6.82
C ALA A 307 5.72 -11.13 8.02
N PRO A 308 4.48 -11.36 8.47
CA PRO A 308 3.92 -10.61 9.60
C PRO A 308 4.67 -10.87 10.92
N LEU A 309 5.27 -12.05 11.09
CA LEU A 309 6.02 -12.41 12.29
C LEU A 309 7.40 -11.74 12.32
N ARG A 310 8.08 -11.71 11.17
CA ARG A 310 9.34 -10.98 10.96
C ARG A 310 9.13 -9.47 11.18
N ASP A 311 8.02 -8.91 10.68
CA ASP A 311 7.67 -7.50 10.89
C ASP A 311 7.43 -7.17 12.37
N ALA A 312 6.68 -8.02 13.09
CA ALA A 312 6.41 -7.86 14.51
C ALA A 312 7.71 -7.94 15.35
N GLU A 313 8.61 -8.85 15.00
CA GLU A 313 9.92 -8.94 15.64
C GLU A 313 10.78 -7.72 15.34
N ALA A 314 10.90 -7.30 14.08
CA ALA A 314 11.69 -6.13 13.69
C ALA A 314 11.17 -4.85 14.35
N HIS A 315 9.85 -4.71 14.49
CA HIS A 315 9.23 -3.62 15.26
C HIS A 315 9.66 -3.68 16.74
N THR A 316 9.56 -4.85 17.36
CA THR A 316 9.94 -5.04 18.77
C THR A 316 11.44 -4.75 19.01
N SER A 317 12.30 -5.20 18.11
CA SER A 317 13.75 -4.96 18.17
C SER A 317 14.09 -3.47 18.05
N ARG A 318 13.46 -2.76 17.10
CA ARG A 318 13.61 -1.30 16.98
C ARG A 318 13.12 -0.56 18.22
N MET A 319 12.00 -0.99 18.81
CA MET A 319 11.50 -0.41 20.05
C MET A 319 12.48 -0.61 21.21
N ARG A 320 13.12 -1.78 21.32
CA ARG A 320 14.17 -2.05 22.32
C ARG A 320 15.40 -1.17 22.10
N GLU A 321 15.87 -1.02 20.87
CA GLU A 321 17.01 -0.16 20.56
C GLU A 321 16.72 1.31 20.91
N ASN A 322 15.56 1.82 20.50
CA ASN A 322 15.09 3.17 20.83
C ASN A 322 14.98 3.36 22.35
N PHE A 323 14.46 2.37 23.06
CA PHE A 323 14.39 2.38 24.52
C PHE A 323 15.78 2.52 25.13
N THR A 324 16.76 1.69 24.74
CA THR A 324 18.14 1.76 25.26
C THR A 324 18.78 3.13 25.04
N GLN A 325 18.62 3.71 23.85
CA GLN A 325 19.13 5.06 23.56
C GLN A 325 18.45 6.13 24.42
N ARG A 326 17.14 6.01 24.65
CA ARG A 326 16.37 6.96 25.46
C ARG A 326 16.68 6.85 26.96
N VAL A 327 16.87 5.64 27.49
CA VAL A 327 17.31 5.42 28.88
C VAL A 327 18.59 6.19 29.16
N ALA A 328 19.59 6.11 28.26
CA ALA A 328 20.85 6.83 28.43
C ALA A 328 20.65 8.35 28.52
N ARG A 329 19.83 8.92 27.63
CA ARG A 329 19.53 10.36 27.57
C ARG A 329 18.74 10.84 28.79
N VAL A 330 17.61 10.18 29.10
CA VAL A 330 16.74 10.53 30.22
C VAL A 330 17.48 10.37 31.55
N GLY A 331 18.25 9.28 31.70
CA GLY A 331 19.05 9.05 32.90
C GLY A 331 20.10 10.15 33.13
N ALA A 332 20.79 10.59 32.08
CA ALA A 332 21.72 11.71 32.19
C ALA A 332 21.02 13.02 32.57
N ARG A 333 19.86 13.30 31.98
CA ARG A 333 19.05 14.49 32.27
C ARG A 333 18.54 14.50 33.71
N LEU A 334 17.95 13.40 34.19
CA LEU A 334 17.44 13.29 35.55
C LEU A 334 18.56 13.44 36.60
N ARG A 335 19.74 12.84 36.38
CA ARG A 335 20.90 13.05 37.26
C ARG A 335 21.35 14.51 37.32
N SER A 336 21.38 15.21 36.18
CA SER A 336 21.73 16.64 36.13
C SER A 336 20.71 17.52 36.88
N ILE A 337 19.42 17.19 36.79
CA ILE A 337 18.36 17.89 37.52
C ILE A 337 18.50 17.63 39.03
N ASP A 338 18.73 16.38 39.43
CA ASP A 338 18.93 16.01 40.83
C ASP A 338 20.16 16.72 41.45
N GLU A 339 21.27 16.80 40.72
CA GLU A 339 22.45 17.55 41.14
C GLU A 339 22.16 19.07 41.29
N THR A 340 21.40 19.64 40.35
CA THR A 340 20.99 21.06 40.39
C THR A 340 20.13 21.36 41.63
N ILE A 341 19.22 20.46 41.98
CA ILE A 341 18.33 20.58 43.15
C ILE A 341 19.09 20.37 44.47
N SER A 342 19.98 19.36 44.51
CA SER A 342 20.68 18.95 45.73
C SER A 342 21.80 19.90 46.15
N THR A 343 22.40 20.65 45.22
CA THR A 343 23.41 21.68 45.49
C THR A 343 22.82 22.97 46.08
N ARG A 344 21.49 23.17 45.98
CA ARG A 344 20.79 24.40 46.41
C ARG A 344 19.87 24.14 47.60
N ARG A 345 20.45 23.58 48.66
CA ARG A 345 19.70 23.02 49.81
C ARG A 345 18.82 24.01 50.56
N GLY A 346 19.19 25.30 50.60
CA GLY A 346 18.44 26.33 51.30
C GLY A 346 17.31 27.00 50.51
N ALA A 347 17.31 26.89 49.18
CA ALA A 347 16.49 27.73 48.30
C ALA A 347 15.52 26.95 47.39
N VAL A 348 15.48 25.61 47.49
CA VAL A 348 14.56 24.75 46.71
C VAL A 348 13.57 24.06 47.64
N SER A 349 12.29 24.06 47.26
CA SER A 349 11.17 23.53 48.03
C SER A 349 11.19 22.00 48.16
N SER A 350 10.39 21.47 49.10
CA SER A 350 10.14 20.04 49.25
C SER A 350 9.39 19.44 48.05
N GLY A 351 8.62 20.25 47.31
CA GLY A 351 7.88 19.83 46.12
C GLY A 351 8.81 19.36 44.99
N ALA A 352 9.77 20.21 44.62
CA ALA A 352 10.76 19.87 43.58
C ALA A 352 11.59 18.62 43.95
N ARG A 353 11.99 18.50 45.23
CA ARG A 353 12.72 17.32 45.74
C ARG A 353 11.90 16.03 45.70
N THR A 354 10.61 16.11 46.02
CA THR A 354 9.71 14.96 45.95
C THR A 354 9.52 14.50 44.51
N ARG A 355 9.33 15.45 43.58
CA ARG A 355 9.15 15.15 42.15
C ARG A 355 10.38 14.51 41.51
N ILE A 356 11.60 15.00 41.78
CA ILE A 356 12.81 14.37 41.23
C ILE A 356 13.03 12.99 41.82
N SER A 357 12.72 12.77 43.10
CA SER A 357 12.80 11.44 43.73
C SER A 357 11.82 10.45 43.08
N GLU A 358 10.59 10.88 42.80
CA GLU A 358 9.60 10.05 42.10
C GLU A 358 9.98 9.82 40.62
N ALA A 359 10.55 10.82 39.95
CA ALA A 359 11.07 10.68 38.59
C ALA A 359 12.16 9.59 38.51
N LEU A 360 13.11 9.60 39.45
CA LEU A 360 14.17 8.59 39.55
C LEU A 360 13.59 7.19 39.87
N ARG A 361 12.60 7.11 40.77
CA ARG A 361 11.91 5.84 41.08
C ARG A 361 11.24 5.24 39.84
N ILE A 362 10.52 6.06 39.06
CA ILE A 362 9.84 5.63 37.82
C ILE A 362 10.87 5.28 36.72
N PHE A 363 11.99 6.00 36.64
CA PHE A 363 13.08 5.68 35.72
C PHE A 363 13.69 4.30 36.01
N ASP A 364 13.91 3.96 37.28
CA ASP A 364 14.38 2.63 37.68
C ASP A 364 13.33 1.54 37.39
N GLU A 365 12.05 1.84 37.59
CA GLU A 365 10.94 0.94 37.24
C GLU A 365 10.92 0.67 35.73
N ALA A 366 11.10 1.70 34.90
CA ALA A 366 11.17 1.59 33.43
C ALA A 366 12.27 0.61 32.98
N GLN A 367 13.45 0.66 33.62
CA GLN A 367 14.56 -0.25 33.32
C GLN A 367 14.27 -1.69 33.72
N ARG A 368 13.55 -1.92 34.82
CA ARG A 368 13.19 -3.28 35.27
C ARG A 368 12.20 -3.98 34.32
N VAL A 369 11.33 -3.20 33.66
CA VAL A 369 10.34 -3.73 32.71
C VAL A 369 10.79 -3.62 31.24
N ALA A 370 12.09 -3.49 30.98
CA ALA A 370 12.65 -3.32 29.62
C ALA A 370 12.31 -4.45 28.63
N GLN A 371 11.86 -5.61 29.11
CA GLN A 371 11.39 -6.72 28.27
C GLN A 371 10.05 -6.42 27.56
N ASP A 372 9.28 -5.47 28.08
CA ASP A 372 8.08 -4.89 27.45
C ASP A 372 8.38 -3.42 27.06
N PRO A 373 8.87 -3.18 25.83
CA PRO A 373 9.27 -1.84 25.40
C PRO A 373 8.14 -0.82 25.40
N ALA A 374 6.89 -1.26 25.18
CA ALA A 374 5.73 -0.37 25.15
C ALA A 374 5.47 0.21 26.54
N THR A 375 5.40 -0.66 27.55
CA THR A 375 5.24 -0.25 28.95
C THR A 375 6.45 0.56 29.44
N ALA A 376 7.67 0.10 29.12
CA ALA A 376 8.90 0.76 29.54
C ALA A 376 9.05 2.19 28.96
N MET A 377 8.65 2.41 27.70
CA MET A 377 8.66 3.73 27.07
C MET A 377 7.63 4.70 27.69
N GLY A 378 6.48 4.19 28.12
CA GLY A 378 5.49 4.97 28.87
C GLY A 378 6.05 5.46 30.21
N LEU A 379 6.71 4.58 30.96
CA LEU A 379 7.36 4.92 32.22
C LEU A 379 8.51 5.94 32.03
N LEU A 380 9.35 5.76 31.02
CA LEU A 380 10.40 6.74 30.69
C LEU A 380 9.84 8.14 30.41
N THR A 381 8.74 8.22 29.65
CA THR A 381 8.09 9.50 29.34
C THR A 381 7.58 10.18 30.60
N ARG A 382 6.99 9.40 31.51
CA ARG A 382 6.52 9.91 32.80
C ARG A 382 7.65 10.37 33.70
N ALA A 383 8.76 9.61 33.76
CA ALA A 383 9.95 9.99 34.52
C ALA A 383 10.54 11.32 34.02
N GLU A 384 10.67 11.47 32.70
CA GLU A 384 11.15 12.70 32.07
C GLU A 384 10.24 13.91 32.38
N GLN A 385 8.92 13.75 32.25
CA GLN A 385 7.96 14.81 32.59
C GLN A 385 8.05 15.25 34.05
N LEU A 386 8.15 14.31 35.00
CA LEU A 386 8.31 14.63 36.42
C LEU A 386 9.65 15.33 36.70
N GLY A 387 10.73 14.93 36.01
CA GLY A 387 12.02 15.59 36.09
C GLY A 387 11.97 17.05 35.64
N GLU A 388 11.37 17.32 34.48
CA GLU A 388 11.24 18.71 33.98
C GLU A 388 10.31 19.57 34.84
N GLN A 389 9.26 18.98 35.43
CA GLN A 389 8.44 19.66 36.44
C GLN A 389 9.26 20.01 37.68
N ALA A 390 10.08 19.08 38.19
CA ALA A 390 10.96 19.33 39.32
C ALA A 390 11.96 20.46 39.04
N LEU A 391 12.54 20.50 37.83
CA LEU A 391 13.45 21.57 37.41
C LEU A 391 12.75 22.93 37.33
N THR A 392 11.54 22.97 36.79
CA THR A 392 10.76 24.20 36.65
C THR A 392 10.41 24.79 38.02
N GLU A 393 9.96 23.95 38.96
CA GLU A 393 9.68 24.40 40.32
C GLU A 393 10.93 24.85 41.06
N ALA A 394 12.04 24.11 40.93
CA ALA A 394 13.30 24.51 41.53
C ALA A 394 13.77 25.88 41.02
N ARG A 395 13.54 26.22 39.75
CA ARG A 395 13.82 27.55 39.20
C ARG A 395 12.92 28.63 39.81
N ASN A 396 11.62 28.38 39.88
CA ASN A 396 10.67 29.32 40.50
C ASN A 396 11.00 29.59 41.98
N ASP A 397 11.40 28.55 42.72
CA ASP A 397 11.82 28.68 44.11
C ASP A 397 13.06 29.58 44.25
N LEU A 398 14.03 29.43 43.35
CA LEU A 398 15.25 30.25 43.33
C LEU A 398 14.98 31.71 42.96
N ASP A 399 14.10 31.95 41.98
CA ASP A 399 13.69 33.30 41.58
C ASP A 399 12.95 34.00 42.72
N SER A 400 12.08 33.28 43.44
CA SER A 400 11.40 33.80 44.62
C SER A 400 12.34 34.03 45.80
N TRP A 401 13.37 33.19 45.98
CA TRP A 401 14.37 33.32 47.03
C TRP A 401 15.29 34.54 46.80
N GLY A 402 15.64 34.82 45.54
CA GLY A 402 16.43 35.99 45.16
C GLY A 402 15.68 37.34 45.26
N GLY A 403 14.35 37.32 45.38
CA GLY A 403 13.49 38.51 45.44
C GLY A 403 13.38 39.19 46.81
N PHE A 404 14.02 38.66 47.86
CA PHE A 404 13.95 39.19 49.24
C PHE A 404 15.17 40.06 49.64
N GLY A 405 15.75 40.80 48.68
CA GLY A 405 16.76 41.85 48.92
C GLY A 405 16.22 43.23 48.52
N GLY A 406 15.91 44.08 49.51
CA GLY A 406 15.19 45.35 49.36
C GLY A 406 15.91 46.48 48.57
N PRO A 407 15.21 47.62 48.35
CA PRO A 407 15.69 48.73 47.52
C PRO A 407 16.78 49.57 48.22
N GLY A 408 17.91 49.74 47.54
CA GLY A 408 18.84 50.87 47.76
C GLY A 408 20.16 50.55 48.44
N THR A 409 21.25 50.45 47.66
CA THR A 409 22.44 51.34 47.74
C THR A 409 23.42 50.97 46.61
N ARG A 410 23.75 51.95 45.77
CA ARG A 410 24.79 51.85 44.74
C ARG A 410 26.18 52.02 45.39
N ARG A 411 27.09 51.06 45.23
CA ARG A 411 28.55 51.32 45.14
C ARG A 411 29.22 50.09 44.53
N GLY A 412 30.00 50.31 43.47
CA GLY A 412 30.55 49.27 42.61
C GLY A 412 31.53 48.31 43.28
N GLY A 413 31.53 47.11 42.75
CA GLY A 413 32.50 46.04 42.98
C GLY A 413 32.19 44.94 41.97
N ILE A 414 33.17 44.59 41.16
CA ILE A 414 33.07 43.62 40.06
C ILE A 414 32.90 42.23 40.69
N ASP A 415 31.76 41.56 40.44
CA ASP A 415 31.58 40.15 40.81
C ASP A 415 31.69 39.24 39.57
N PRO A 416 32.54 38.19 39.60
CA PRO A 416 32.98 37.40 38.45
C PRO A 416 31.96 36.35 37.95
N LEU A 417 30.66 36.57 38.17
CA LEU A 417 29.58 35.65 37.78
C LEU A 417 28.87 36.01 36.47
N SER A 418 29.32 37.06 35.77
CA SER A 418 28.84 37.45 34.43
C SER A 418 29.68 36.88 33.27
N VAL A 419 30.58 35.94 33.55
CA VAL A 419 31.36 35.22 32.52
C VAL A 419 31.09 33.72 32.67
N ILE A 420 30.00 33.27 32.04
CA ILE A 420 29.79 32.00 31.29
C ILE A 420 28.30 32.04 30.86
N LEU A 421 27.96 33.05 30.05
CA LEU A 421 26.76 33.04 29.23
C LEU A 421 27.00 33.97 28.03
N GLY A 422 27.67 33.43 27.02
CA GLY A 422 27.93 34.19 25.80
C GLY A 422 28.85 33.50 24.79
N GLY A 423 28.23 32.82 23.82
CA GLY A 423 28.78 32.53 22.48
C GLY A 423 29.59 31.22 22.41
N ILE A 424 29.27 30.27 21.52
CA ILE A 424 29.33 30.33 20.05
C ILE A 424 28.99 28.88 19.59
N LEU A 425 28.18 28.51 18.59
CA LEU A 425 27.62 29.18 17.41
C LEU A 425 26.44 28.36 16.84
N LEU A 426 25.40 29.06 16.41
CA LEU A 426 24.68 28.70 15.20
C LEU A 426 25.22 29.59 14.07
N GLY A 427 25.82 28.99 13.04
CA GLY A 427 25.85 29.55 11.68
C GLY A 427 27.15 30.17 11.15
N GLY A 428 27.76 29.49 10.16
CA GLY A 428 28.17 30.14 8.90
C GLY A 428 29.66 30.47 8.68
N GLY A 429 30.32 29.64 7.87
CA GLY A 429 31.02 30.10 6.65
C GLY A 429 32.41 30.75 6.73
N GLY A 430 33.40 30.09 6.11
CA GLY A 430 34.27 30.76 5.13
C GLY A 430 35.77 30.92 5.47
N GLY A 431 36.60 30.10 4.81
CA GLY A 431 37.99 30.41 4.39
C GLY A 431 39.06 30.43 5.49
N GLY A 432 40.27 29.89 5.34
CA GLY A 432 40.95 29.26 4.22
C GLY A 432 42.45 29.18 4.56
N GLY A 433 43.10 28.06 4.21
CA GLY A 433 44.56 27.86 4.13
C GLY A 433 45.32 27.78 5.48
N GLY A 434 46.22 26.85 5.74
CA GLY A 434 46.77 25.72 4.99
C GLY A 434 48.02 25.20 5.73
N HIS A 435 48.40 23.93 5.46
CA HIS A 435 49.73 23.32 5.65
C HIS A 435 50.21 23.10 7.12
N ARG A 436 50.66 21.93 7.61
CA ARG A 436 51.18 20.65 7.06
C ARG A 436 51.24 19.58 8.18
N HIS A 437 51.10 18.30 7.78
CA HIS A 437 51.73 17.02 8.24
C HIS A 437 51.96 16.74 9.74
N SER A 438 51.81 15.53 10.31
CA SER A 438 51.86 14.12 9.87
C SER A 438 51.15 13.24 10.94
N GLY A 439 50.63 12.03 10.74
CA GLY A 439 50.67 11.09 9.62
C GLY A 439 50.07 9.73 10.06
N GLY A 440 49.42 9.03 9.11
CA GLY A 440 49.20 7.56 9.00
C GLY A 440 48.26 6.91 10.04
N TRP A 441 47.32 6.03 9.71
CA TRP A 441 47.19 5.00 8.67
C TRP A 441 45.68 4.96 8.24
N GLY A 442 45.23 4.89 6.98
CA GLY A 442 45.40 3.87 5.92
C GLY A 442 44.31 2.77 6.06
N GLY A 443 43.34 2.52 5.15
CA GLY A 443 43.01 3.05 3.83
C GLY A 443 41.76 2.37 3.19
N GLY A 444 41.32 2.88 2.03
CA GLY A 444 40.36 2.31 1.05
C GLY A 444 38.89 2.73 1.22
N GLY A 445 38.17 3.43 0.32
CA GLY A 445 38.23 3.64 -1.14
C GLY A 445 36.95 3.03 -1.76
N PHE A 446 35.91 3.78 -2.17
CA PHE A 446 35.75 4.39 -3.51
C PHE A 446 34.57 5.41 -3.57
N SER A 447 34.69 6.34 -4.53
CA SER A 447 33.84 7.47 -5.02
C SER A 447 32.34 7.15 -5.25
N GLY A 448 31.36 8.06 -5.12
CA GLY A 448 31.18 9.40 -5.73
C GLY A 448 30.39 9.27 -7.05
N GLY A 449 29.38 10.04 -7.47
CA GLY A 449 28.65 11.22 -6.99
C GLY A 449 27.93 11.85 -8.21
N GLY A 450 26.82 12.60 -7.99
CA GLY A 450 26.50 13.81 -8.77
C GLY A 450 25.53 13.75 -9.96
N SER A 451 24.48 14.56 -9.85
CA SER A 451 23.40 14.89 -10.80
C SER A 451 23.78 15.65 -12.08
N PHE A 452 22.91 15.54 -13.09
CA PHE A 452 22.43 16.58 -14.03
C PHE A 452 20.97 16.20 -14.39
N GLY A 453 19.95 17.05 -14.57
CA GLY A 453 19.88 18.49 -14.78
C GLY A 453 19.18 18.81 -16.11
N GLY A 454 17.85 19.03 -16.07
CA GLY A 454 17.15 20.08 -16.85
C GLY A 454 16.63 19.81 -18.28
N GLY A 455 15.44 20.37 -18.55
CA GLY A 455 15.09 20.92 -19.87
C GLY A 455 13.74 20.47 -20.46
N GLY A 456 12.73 21.35 -20.40
CA GLY A 456 11.42 21.16 -21.05
C GLY A 456 11.22 21.97 -22.34
N PHE A 457 10.09 21.73 -23.01
CA PHE A 457 9.36 22.56 -23.99
C PHE A 457 7.88 22.06 -23.93
N GLY A 458 6.82 22.84 -23.68
CA GLY A 458 6.25 23.93 -24.49
C GLY A 458 5.61 23.35 -25.77
N GLY A 459 4.34 23.48 -26.15
CA GLY A 459 3.16 24.27 -25.78
C GLY A 459 2.21 24.27 -27.01
N GLY A 460 0.91 24.53 -26.82
CA GLY A 460 -0.10 24.73 -27.88
C GLY A 460 -1.22 23.68 -27.84
N GLY A 461 -2.51 23.99 -27.66
CA GLY A 461 -3.27 25.18 -28.04
C GLY A 461 -3.98 24.93 -29.38
N GLY A 462 -5.19 24.36 -29.34
CA GLY A 462 -5.94 24.01 -30.55
C GLY A 462 -7.43 23.79 -30.29
N THR A 463 -8.19 24.88 -30.44
CA THR A 463 -9.64 24.97 -30.49
C THR A 463 -10.18 24.24 -31.72
N PHE A 464 -11.25 23.44 -31.60
CA PHE A 464 -12.10 23.10 -32.74
C PHE A 464 -13.58 23.40 -32.46
N SER A 465 -14.04 24.41 -33.19
CA SER A 465 -15.42 24.79 -33.45
C SER A 465 -16.10 23.74 -34.34
N GLY A 466 -17.42 23.57 -34.16
CA GLY A 466 -18.23 22.59 -34.86
C GLY A 466 -18.51 22.83 -36.34
N GLY A 467 -19.26 21.89 -36.92
CA GLY A 467 -19.78 21.94 -38.28
C GLY A 467 -20.48 20.64 -38.68
N ARG A 468 -21.81 20.73 -38.81
CA ARG A 468 -22.83 19.85 -39.40
C ARG A 468 -22.34 18.82 -40.44
N PHE A 469 -22.82 17.58 -40.37
CA PHE A 469 -23.93 16.99 -41.17
C PHE A 469 -24.41 15.70 -40.51
#